data_AF-A0A0V0J763-F1
#
_entry.id   AF-A0A0V0J763-F1
#
_cell.length_a   1.000
_cell.length_b   1.000
_cell.length_c   1.000
_cell.angle_alpha   90.00
_cell.angle_beta   90.00
_cell.angle_gamma   90.00
#
_symmetry.space_group_name_H-M   'P 1'
#
loop_
_entity.id
_entity.type
_entity.pdbx_description
1 polymer ?
#
loop_
_entity_poly.entity_id
_entity_poly.type
_entity_poly.pdbx_seq_one_letter_code
_entity_poly.pdbx_strand_id
1 'polypeptide(L)'
;MSKRDEWEVVTDKTDEKLEITHEEPKDRFYGIYVIFFFIGIGTLLPWNFFITADSYFKYQLRNRSLLVNENPLAPEHRTNEQKMFANNIALCTMIPLAFTNFANLILKEYLSAPIRVFSSSLLVLCMFIITVILTKVTVETYNFFVVTLASVVFINIGSSIVQGSTYGILSMLPASNARGYLEGQAVAGITAAVANLITISVSADWTNVGFIYFLVAVFIISLTFILFILLFRSVSKNEKDI
;
A
#
# COMPACT_ATOMS: atom_id res chain seq x y z
N MET A 1 -2.88 62.22 17.40
CA MET A 1 -2.84 60.81 16.94
C MET A 1 -3.05 59.96 18.17
N SER A 2 -4.12 59.17 18.20
CA SER A 2 -4.50 58.37 19.37
C SER A 2 -3.48 57.25 19.55
N LYS A 3 -3.12 56.86 20.78
CA LYS A 3 -2.23 55.72 21.04
C LYS A 3 -2.68 54.44 20.31
N ARG A 4 -3.99 54.29 20.07
CA ARG A 4 -4.58 53.18 19.30
C ARG A 4 -4.09 53.16 17.83
N ASP A 5 -3.95 54.33 17.22
CA ASP A 5 -3.52 54.46 15.82
C ASP A 5 -2.02 54.12 15.68
N GLU A 6 -1.22 54.38 16.72
CA GLU A 6 0.19 53.94 16.77
C GLU A 6 0.30 52.41 16.91
N TRP A 7 -0.55 51.76 17.72
CA TRP A 7 -0.53 50.30 17.84
C TRP A 7 -0.98 49.60 16.56
N GLU A 8 -2.03 50.09 15.87
CA GLU A 8 -2.49 49.51 14.59
C GLU A 8 -1.44 49.65 13.48
N VAL A 9 -0.76 50.82 13.39
CA VAL A 9 0.32 51.04 12.40
C VAL A 9 1.58 50.24 12.73
N VAL A 10 1.85 49.95 14.02
CA VAL A 10 2.95 49.09 14.42
C VAL A 10 2.64 47.63 14.12
N THR A 11 1.42 47.14 14.39
CA THR A 11 1.00 45.76 14.07
C THR A 11 1.01 45.50 12.57
N ASP A 12 0.48 46.42 11.78
CA ASP A 12 0.41 46.33 10.31
C ASP A 12 1.82 46.24 9.69
N LYS A 13 2.79 47.00 10.24
CA LYS A 13 4.19 46.96 9.79
C LYS A 13 4.99 45.75 10.26
N THR A 14 4.61 45.10 11.36
CA THR A 14 5.22 43.82 11.78
C THR A 14 4.67 42.64 11.00
N ASP A 15 3.40 42.68 10.58
CA ASP A 15 2.78 41.60 9.80
C ASP A 15 3.15 41.67 8.31
N GLU A 16 3.48 42.86 7.79
CA GLU A 16 3.96 43.04 6.40
C GLU A 16 5.41 42.57 6.19
N LYS A 17 6.12 42.12 7.24
CA LYS A 17 7.56 41.82 7.15
C LYS A 17 8.00 40.55 7.86
N LEU A 18 7.32 39.43 7.60
CA LEU A 18 7.88 38.09 7.75
C LEU A 18 7.09 37.00 6.99
N GLU A 19 6.55 37.31 5.80
CA GLU A 19 6.49 36.26 4.78
C GLU A 19 7.93 35.97 4.35
N ILE A 20 8.60 35.10 5.11
CA ILE A 20 9.69 34.32 4.55
C ILE A 20 8.99 33.46 3.50
N THR A 21 8.91 33.98 2.27
CA THR A 21 8.73 33.15 1.09
C THR A 21 9.95 32.25 1.05
N HIS A 22 9.89 31.14 1.79
CA HIS A 22 10.69 29.98 1.46
C HIS A 22 10.27 29.66 0.04
N GLU A 23 11.05 30.13 -0.95
CA GLU A 23 10.90 29.64 -2.31
C GLU A 23 11.08 28.13 -2.20
N GLU A 24 9.97 27.41 -2.28
CA GLU A 24 10.00 25.96 -2.27
C GLU A 24 11.01 25.53 -3.35
N PRO A 25 11.97 24.65 -3.03
CA PRO A 25 12.95 24.22 -4.01
C PRO A 25 12.21 23.68 -5.23
N LYS A 26 12.28 24.42 -6.35
CA LYS A 26 11.58 24.08 -7.59
C LYS A 26 12.06 22.70 -8.05
N ASP A 27 11.17 21.72 -7.99
CA ASP A 27 11.37 20.40 -8.58
C ASP A 27 11.49 20.57 -10.11
N ARG A 28 12.72 20.71 -10.61
CA ARG A 28 12.98 20.80 -12.04
C ARG A 28 12.48 19.51 -12.68
N PHE A 29 11.48 19.63 -13.55
CA PHE A 29 10.83 18.54 -14.31
C PHE A 29 9.80 17.67 -13.54
N TYR A 30 9.30 18.07 -12.36
CA TYR A 30 8.31 17.30 -11.59
C TYR A 30 8.75 15.85 -11.27
N GLY A 31 10.06 15.60 -11.19
CA GLY A 31 10.60 14.26 -11.07
C GLY A 31 10.22 13.60 -9.74
N ILE A 32 10.26 14.37 -8.64
CA ILE A 32 9.93 13.88 -7.30
C ILE A 32 8.44 13.59 -7.20
N TYR A 33 7.59 14.45 -7.77
CA TYR A 33 6.16 14.23 -7.87
C TYR A 33 5.84 12.90 -8.60
N VAL A 34 6.45 12.64 -9.75
CA VAL A 34 6.24 11.41 -10.53
C VAL A 34 6.71 10.18 -9.74
N ILE A 35 7.85 10.27 -9.04
CA ILE A 35 8.33 9.18 -8.19
C ILE A 35 7.31 8.86 -7.09
N PHE A 36 6.82 9.88 -6.37
CA PHE A 36 5.81 9.67 -5.33
C PHE A 36 4.49 9.14 -5.88
N PHE A 37 4.07 9.57 -7.07
CA PHE A 37 2.91 9.01 -7.77
C PHE A 37 3.04 7.51 -7.98
N PHE A 38 4.16 7.03 -8.55
CA PHE A 38 4.38 5.59 -8.73
C PHE A 38 4.55 4.83 -7.41
N ILE A 39 5.17 5.45 -6.39
CA ILE A 39 5.24 4.87 -5.05
C ILE A 39 3.83 4.72 -4.47
N GLY A 40 2.93 5.69 -4.68
CA GLY A 40 1.52 5.63 -4.27
C GLY A 40 0.76 4.47 -4.93
N ILE A 41 0.98 4.25 -6.22
CA ILE A 41 0.45 3.05 -6.91
C ILE A 41 0.99 1.79 -6.24
N GLY A 42 2.30 1.78 -5.99
CA GLY A 42 3.06 0.71 -5.36
C GLY A 42 2.57 0.25 -3.99
N THR A 43 2.16 1.19 -3.16
CA THR A 43 1.76 0.90 -1.77
C THR A 43 0.34 0.35 -1.65
N LEU A 44 -0.54 0.63 -2.63
CA LEU A 44 -1.95 0.24 -2.54
C LEU A 44 -2.40 -0.80 -3.58
N LEU A 45 -1.81 -0.81 -4.78
CA LEU A 45 -2.20 -1.72 -5.85
C LEU A 45 -2.05 -3.21 -5.47
N PRO A 46 -0.95 -3.65 -4.82
CA PRO A 46 -0.81 -5.04 -4.38
C PRO A 46 -1.95 -5.51 -3.48
N TRP A 47 -2.31 -4.69 -2.49
CA TRP A 47 -3.41 -4.99 -1.58
C TRP A 47 -4.76 -5.00 -2.30
N ASN A 48 -5.00 -4.03 -3.17
CA ASN A 48 -6.23 -3.98 -3.96
C ASN A 48 -6.39 -5.22 -4.84
N PHE A 49 -5.32 -5.67 -5.51
CA PHE A 49 -5.34 -6.92 -6.28
C PHE A 49 -5.57 -8.14 -5.38
N PHE A 50 -5.02 -8.14 -4.17
CA PHE A 50 -5.23 -9.22 -3.21
C PHE A 50 -6.70 -9.36 -2.84
N ILE A 51 -7.36 -8.29 -2.39
CA ILE A 51 -8.78 -8.36 -2.02
C ILE A 51 -9.70 -8.59 -3.23
N THR A 52 -9.26 -8.18 -4.43
CA THR A 52 -9.97 -8.40 -5.69
C THR A 52 -9.94 -9.86 -6.13
N ALA A 53 -8.93 -10.64 -5.71
CA ALA A 53 -8.80 -12.07 -5.99
C ALA A 53 -9.81 -12.95 -5.22
N ASP A 54 -11.00 -12.45 -4.90
CA ASP A 54 -12.04 -13.13 -4.12
C ASP A 54 -12.45 -14.47 -4.74
N SER A 55 -12.63 -14.53 -6.07
CA SER A 55 -12.99 -15.77 -6.77
C SER A 55 -11.89 -16.83 -6.65
N TYR A 56 -10.62 -16.42 -6.64
CA TYR A 56 -9.48 -17.31 -6.42
C TYR A 56 -9.52 -17.92 -5.01
N PHE A 57 -9.70 -17.09 -3.97
CA PHE A 57 -9.74 -17.58 -2.59
C PHE A 57 -10.94 -18.48 -2.34
N LYS A 58 -12.12 -18.11 -2.86
CA LYS A 58 -13.31 -18.98 -2.81
C LYS A 58 -13.05 -20.32 -3.48
N TYR A 59 -12.40 -20.33 -4.65
CA TYR A 59 -12.04 -21.57 -5.32
C TYR A 59 -11.06 -22.42 -4.50
N GLN A 60 -10.04 -21.82 -3.89
CA GLN A 60 -9.07 -22.57 -3.08
C GLN A 60 -9.67 -23.14 -1.79
N LEU A 61 -10.60 -22.40 -1.17
CA LEU A 61 -11.26 -22.80 0.07
C LEU A 61 -12.48 -23.71 -0.13
N ARG A 62 -12.77 -24.12 -1.38
CA ARG A 62 -13.92 -24.98 -1.70
C ARG A 62 -13.87 -26.32 -0.98
N ASN A 63 -15.05 -26.91 -0.82
CA ASN A 63 -15.13 -28.30 -0.40
C ASN A 63 -14.59 -29.20 -1.51
N ARG A 64 -13.44 -29.85 -1.25
CA ARG A 64 -12.77 -30.73 -2.21
C ARG A 64 -13.33 -32.15 -2.25
N SER A 65 -14.24 -32.47 -1.33
CA SER A 65 -14.91 -33.77 -1.24
C SER A 65 -16.21 -33.84 -2.06
N LEU A 66 -16.58 -32.75 -2.76
CA LEU A 66 -17.77 -32.72 -3.62
C LEU A 66 -17.56 -33.56 -4.89
N LEU A 67 -18.65 -34.16 -5.38
CA LEU A 67 -18.66 -34.93 -6.61
C LEU A 67 -18.46 -34.01 -7.83
N VAL A 68 -17.87 -34.55 -8.90
CA VAL A 68 -17.45 -33.80 -10.13
C VAL A 68 -18.59 -33.02 -10.81
N ASN A 69 -19.86 -33.38 -10.55
CA ASN A 69 -21.04 -32.77 -11.17
C ASN A 69 -21.67 -31.63 -10.35
N GLU A 70 -21.17 -31.33 -9.15
CA GLU A 70 -21.70 -30.25 -8.31
C GLU A 70 -20.87 -28.97 -8.45
N ASN A 71 -21.54 -27.82 -8.56
CA ASN A 71 -20.84 -26.54 -8.63
C ASN A 71 -20.22 -26.23 -7.24
N PRO A 72 -18.88 -26.23 -7.11
CA PRO A 72 -18.22 -26.08 -5.81
C PRO A 72 -18.32 -24.66 -5.22
N LEU A 73 -18.88 -23.71 -5.97
CA LEU A 73 -19.12 -22.33 -5.56
C LEU A 73 -20.59 -22.07 -5.18
N ALA A 74 -21.47 -23.06 -5.33
CA ALA A 74 -22.87 -22.96 -4.95
C ALA A 74 -23.02 -22.61 -3.46
N PRO A 75 -23.96 -21.73 -3.07
CA PRO A 75 -24.10 -21.27 -1.68
C PRO A 75 -24.30 -22.41 -0.66
N GLU A 76 -24.88 -23.51 -1.12
CA GLU A 76 -25.31 -24.68 -0.35
C GLU A 76 -24.13 -25.52 0.16
N HIS A 77 -23.04 -25.58 -0.61
CA HIS A 77 -21.87 -26.41 -0.31
C HIS A 77 -20.67 -25.61 0.23
N ARG A 78 -20.89 -24.35 0.62
CA ARG A 78 -19.81 -23.49 1.12
C ARG A 78 -19.28 -23.98 2.47
N THR A 79 -17.96 -24.15 2.54
CA THR A 79 -17.24 -24.47 3.78
C THR A 79 -17.36 -23.32 4.78
N ASN A 80 -17.10 -23.60 6.06
CA ASN A 80 -17.10 -22.55 7.09
C ASN A 80 -16.00 -21.52 6.81
N GLU A 81 -14.86 -21.98 6.32
CA GLU A 81 -13.71 -21.19 5.91
C GLU A 81 -14.09 -20.21 4.79
N GLN A 82 -14.82 -20.65 3.76
CA GLN A 82 -15.30 -19.77 2.69
C GLN A 82 -16.24 -18.67 3.20
N LYS A 83 -17.13 -19.00 4.15
CA LYS A 83 -18.10 -18.03 4.71
C LYS A 83 -17.42 -17.00 5.61
N MET A 84 -16.46 -17.43 6.42
CA MET A 84 -15.76 -16.57 7.38
C MET A 84 -14.57 -15.81 6.78
N PHE A 85 -14.11 -16.18 5.58
CA PHE A 85 -12.88 -15.64 4.98
C PHE A 85 -12.87 -14.12 4.88
N ALA A 86 -13.93 -13.50 4.36
CA ALA A 86 -13.99 -12.05 4.21
C ALA A 86 -13.90 -11.32 5.56
N ASN A 87 -14.63 -11.81 6.57
CA ASN A 87 -14.61 -11.24 7.92
C ASN A 87 -13.23 -11.41 8.56
N ASN A 88 -12.61 -12.58 8.43
CA ASN A 88 -11.31 -12.85 9.00
C ASN A 88 -10.19 -12.06 8.30
N ILE A 89 -10.24 -11.91 6.98
CA ILE A 89 -9.33 -11.00 6.27
C ILE A 89 -9.46 -9.58 6.78
N ALA A 90 -10.69 -9.08 6.96
CA ALA A 90 -10.91 -7.72 7.45
C ALA A 90 -10.28 -7.53 8.86
N LEU A 91 -10.48 -8.49 9.77
CA LEU A 91 -9.88 -8.46 11.11
C LEU A 91 -8.34 -8.55 11.06
N CYS A 92 -7.80 -9.49 10.28
CA CYS A 92 -6.37 -9.69 10.06
C CYS A 92 -5.70 -8.51 9.33
N THR A 93 -6.48 -7.64 8.71
CA THR A 93 -6.00 -6.40 8.07
C THR A 93 -6.05 -5.25 9.08
N MET A 94 -7.22 -4.98 9.65
CA MET A 94 -7.47 -3.77 10.44
C MET A 94 -6.75 -3.79 11.79
N ILE A 95 -6.74 -4.93 12.50
CA ILE A 95 -6.13 -5.02 13.83
C ILE A 95 -4.61 -4.81 13.75
N PRO A 96 -3.85 -5.54 12.90
CA PRO A 96 -2.42 -5.30 12.78
C PRO A 96 -2.12 -3.91 12.23
N LEU A 97 -2.86 -3.45 11.23
CA LEU A 97 -2.64 -2.11 10.65
C LEU A 97 -2.80 -1.00 11.69
N ALA A 98 -3.84 -1.06 12.53
CA ALA A 98 -4.03 -0.09 13.61
C ALA A 98 -2.88 -0.15 14.61
N PHE A 99 -2.58 -1.34 15.14
CA PHE A 99 -1.52 -1.53 16.13
C PHE A 99 -0.16 -1.08 15.60
N THR A 100 0.20 -1.49 14.38
CA THR A 100 1.48 -1.15 13.77
C THR A 100 1.58 0.32 13.42
N ASN A 101 0.49 1.01 13.05
CA ASN A 101 0.53 2.46 12.86
C ASN A 101 0.89 3.18 14.18
N PHE A 102 0.33 2.77 15.31
CA PHE A 102 0.72 3.31 16.62
C PHE A 102 2.17 2.93 16.96
N ALA A 103 2.58 1.68 16.75
CA ALA A 103 3.95 1.25 16.99
C ALA A 103 4.96 1.97 16.09
N ASN A 104 4.57 2.35 14.87
CA ASN A 104 5.42 3.10 13.94
C ASN A 104 5.75 4.50 14.49
N LEU A 105 4.88 5.10 15.32
CA LEU A 105 5.17 6.35 16.02
C LEU A 105 6.29 6.21 17.05
N ILE A 106 6.48 5.02 17.62
CA ILE A 106 7.58 4.71 18.53
C ILE A 106 8.83 4.34 17.73
N LEU A 107 8.68 3.46 16.73
CA LEU A 107 9.78 3.02 15.85
C LEU A 107 10.48 4.19 15.15
N LYS A 108 9.77 5.31 14.90
CA LYS A 108 10.38 6.48 14.28
C LYS A 108 11.48 7.14 15.11
N GLU A 109 11.46 6.95 16.44
CA GLU A 109 12.47 7.48 17.35
C GLU A 109 13.77 6.64 17.32
N TYR A 110 13.65 5.35 16.98
CA TYR A 110 14.78 4.41 17.01
C TYR A 110 15.36 4.09 15.63
N LEU A 111 14.56 4.16 14.57
CA LEU A 111 14.95 3.77 13.21
C LEU A 111 14.75 4.92 12.23
N SER A 112 15.74 5.14 11.37
CA SER A 112 15.65 6.14 10.29
C SER A 112 14.63 5.73 9.22
N ALA A 113 14.05 6.72 8.52
CA ALA A 113 13.03 6.47 7.50
C ALA A 113 13.47 5.51 6.38
N PRO A 114 14.69 5.58 5.83
CA PRO A 114 15.14 4.62 4.82
C PRO A 114 15.15 3.18 5.33
N ILE A 115 15.65 2.94 6.55
CA ILE A 115 15.71 1.60 7.14
C ILE A 115 14.29 1.05 7.31
N ARG A 116 13.37 1.86 7.85
CA ARG A 116 11.96 1.47 8.01
C ARG A 116 11.32 1.13 6.66
N VAL A 117 11.47 1.99 5.65
CA VAL A 117 10.89 1.77 4.31
C VAL A 117 11.46 0.53 3.63
N PHE A 118 12.78 0.34 3.63
CA PHE A 118 13.39 -0.82 2.95
C PHE A 118 13.06 -2.14 3.64
N SER A 119 13.20 -2.21 4.97
CA SER A 119 12.89 -3.42 5.73
C SER A 119 11.44 -3.85 5.57
N SER A 120 10.50 -2.89 5.67
CA SER A 120 9.07 -3.18 5.53
C SER A 120 8.67 -3.48 4.08
N SER A 121 9.24 -2.80 3.09
CA SER A 121 9.00 -3.11 1.67
C SER A 121 9.49 -4.51 1.31
N LEU A 122 10.66 -4.92 1.84
CA LEU A 122 11.19 -6.27 1.66
C LEU A 122 10.28 -7.32 2.32
N LEU A 123 9.76 -7.05 3.52
CA LEU A 123 8.77 -7.91 4.17
C LEU A 123 7.53 -8.12 3.29
N VAL A 124 6.95 -7.03 2.76
CA VAL A 124 5.78 -7.11 1.89
C VAL A 124 6.08 -7.90 0.62
N LEU A 125 7.24 -7.66 -0.01
CA LEU A 125 7.68 -8.39 -1.20
C LEU A 125 7.78 -9.90 -0.94
N CYS A 126 8.45 -10.30 0.15
CA CYS A 126 8.57 -11.70 0.54
C CYS A 126 7.19 -12.36 0.75
N MET A 127 6.27 -11.68 1.42
CA MET A 127 4.92 -12.21 1.66
C MET A 127 4.10 -12.35 0.37
N PHE A 128 4.23 -11.41 -0.58
CA PHE A 128 3.59 -11.54 -1.89
C PHE A 128 4.22 -12.65 -2.74
N ILE A 129 5.53 -12.87 -2.66
CA ILE A 129 6.18 -14.03 -3.31
C ILE A 129 5.64 -15.34 -2.73
N ILE A 130 5.50 -15.44 -1.40
CA ILE A 130 4.86 -16.60 -0.75
C ILE A 130 3.44 -16.78 -1.27
N THR A 131 2.66 -15.70 -1.39
CA THR A 131 1.29 -15.73 -1.91
C THR A 131 1.24 -16.24 -3.36
N VAL A 132 2.18 -15.81 -4.22
CA VAL A 132 2.32 -16.33 -5.59
C VAL A 132 2.60 -17.83 -5.58
N ILE A 133 3.56 -18.29 -4.78
CA ILE A 133 3.89 -19.72 -4.67
C ILE A 133 2.66 -20.52 -4.21
N LEU A 134 1.91 -19.99 -3.24
CA LEU A 134 0.71 -20.61 -2.70
C LEU A 134 -0.38 -20.83 -3.76
N THR A 135 -0.38 -20.07 -4.85
CA THR A 135 -1.31 -20.29 -5.98
C THR A 135 -1.02 -21.55 -6.79
N LYS A 136 0.21 -22.07 -6.75
CA LYS A 136 0.64 -23.26 -7.51
C LYS A 136 0.77 -24.50 -6.64
N VAL A 137 0.85 -24.35 -5.32
CA VAL A 137 0.97 -25.48 -4.38
C VAL A 137 -0.41 -25.96 -3.96
N THR A 138 -0.64 -27.27 -4.07
CA THR A 138 -1.87 -27.90 -3.57
C THR A 138 -1.78 -28.07 -2.05
N VAL A 139 -2.37 -27.15 -1.30
CA VAL A 139 -2.47 -27.20 0.17
C VAL A 139 -3.89 -27.61 0.58
N GLU A 140 -4.05 -28.29 1.71
CA GLU A 140 -5.37 -28.57 2.31
C GLU A 140 -6.12 -27.27 2.65
N THR A 141 -7.45 -27.27 2.53
CA THR A 141 -8.32 -26.09 2.73
C THR A 141 -8.05 -25.35 4.04
N TYR A 142 -7.99 -26.05 5.17
CA TYR A 142 -7.75 -25.44 6.49
C TYR A 142 -6.34 -24.84 6.58
N ASN A 143 -5.32 -25.58 6.12
CA ASN A 143 -3.94 -25.10 6.15
C ASN A 143 -3.75 -23.88 5.23
N PHE A 144 -4.36 -23.89 4.03
CA PHE A 144 -4.36 -22.74 3.12
C PHE A 144 -5.01 -21.51 3.78
N PHE A 145 -6.12 -21.70 4.48
CA PHE A 145 -6.81 -20.63 5.21
C PHE A 145 -5.92 -19.99 6.27
N VAL A 146 -5.33 -20.79 7.16
CA VAL A 146 -4.47 -20.31 8.25
C VAL A 146 -3.22 -19.60 7.70
N VAL A 147 -2.54 -20.22 6.73
CA VAL A 147 -1.33 -19.62 6.12
C VAL A 147 -1.66 -18.31 5.42
N THR A 148 -2.78 -18.24 4.67
CA THR A 148 -3.19 -17.01 3.98
C THR A 148 -3.49 -15.89 4.98
N LEU A 149 -4.23 -16.18 6.06
CA LEU A 149 -4.54 -15.18 7.08
C LEU A 149 -3.28 -14.70 7.81
N ALA A 150 -2.34 -15.62 8.11
CA ALA A 150 -1.05 -15.25 8.68
C ALA A 150 -0.26 -14.33 7.72
N SER A 151 -0.21 -14.65 6.42
CA SER A 151 0.42 -13.79 5.41
C SER A 151 -0.23 -12.40 5.35
N VAL A 152 -1.57 -12.32 5.41
CA VAL A 152 -2.29 -11.03 5.44
C VAL A 152 -1.88 -10.17 6.62
N VAL A 153 -1.68 -10.75 7.81
CA VAL A 153 -1.19 -10.02 8.99
C VAL A 153 0.19 -9.42 8.71
N PHE A 154 1.15 -10.20 8.22
CA PHE A 154 2.50 -9.71 7.92
C PHE A 154 2.54 -8.67 6.79
N ILE A 155 1.73 -8.86 5.74
CA ILE A 155 1.57 -7.89 4.66
C ILE A 155 1.10 -6.54 5.22
N ASN A 156 0.11 -6.54 6.10
CA ASN A 156 -0.46 -5.32 6.66
C ASN A 156 0.48 -4.63 7.66
N ILE A 157 1.26 -5.39 8.44
CA ILE A 157 2.33 -4.84 9.28
C ILE A 157 3.35 -4.11 8.41
N GLY A 158 3.88 -4.76 7.36
CA GLY A 158 4.84 -4.13 6.46
C GLY A 158 4.25 -2.92 5.74
N SER A 159 3.03 -3.05 5.22
CA SER A 159 2.35 -1.97 4.49
C SER A 159 2.07 -0.75 5.37
N SER A 160 1.70 -0.95 6.64
CA SER A 160 1.55 0.11 7.64
C SER A 160 2.85 0.89 7.83
N ILE A 161 3.98 0.19 8.00
CA ILE A 161 5.29 0.82 8.23
C ILE A 161 5.75 1.59 6.98
N VAL A 162 5.61 1.01 5.78
CA VAL A 162 5.95 1.70 4.51
C VAL A 162 5.10 2.95 4.35
N GLN A 163 3.78 2.82 4.45
CA GLN A 163 2.87 3.95 4.24
C GLN A 163 3.06 5.04 5.30
N GLY A 164 3.11 4.68 6.57
CA GLY A 164 3.33 5.62 7.66
C GLY A 164 4.69 6.33 7.57
N SER A 165 5.76 5.60 7.19
CA SER A 165 7.07 6.21 6.96
C SER A 165 7.08 7.13 5.74
N THR A 166 6.36 6.76 4.67
CA THR A 166 6.24 7.59 3.46
C THR A 166 5.48 8.87 3.75
N TYR A 167 4.36 8.80 4.49
CA TYR A 167 3.65 9.99 4.95
C TYR A 167 4.51 10.88 5.84
N GLY A 168 5.36 10.29 6.70
CA GLY A 168 6.32 11.05 7.50
C GLY A 168 7.42 11.75 6.66
N ILE A 169 7.81 11.20 5.51
CA ILE A 169 8.70 11.87 4.56
C ILE A 169 7.94 12.98 3.83
N LEU A 170 6.73 12.68 3.36
CA LEU A 170 5.88 13.61 2.62
C LEU A 170 5.50 14.85 3.44
N SER A 171 5.39 14.74 4.77
CA SER A 171 5.11 15.89 5.65
C SER A 171 6.24 16.93 5.70
N MET A 172 7.44 16.58 5.22
CA MET A 172 8.59 17.48 5.16
C MET A 172 8.83 18.05 3.75
N LEU A 173 8.04 17.62 2.76
CA LEU A 173 8.17 18.00 1.36
C LEU A 173 7.05 18.96 0.94
N PRO A 174 7.22 19.69 -0.17
CA PRO A 174 6.15 20.48 -0.76
C PRO A 174 4.86 19.67 -0.94
N ALA A 175 3.70 20.31 -0.70
CA ALA A 175 2.40 19.66 -0.71
C ALA A 175 2.06 18.97 -2.05
N SER A 176 2.67 19.41 -3.15
CA SER A 176 2.57 18.78 -4.47
C SER A 176 2.99 17.30 -4.44
N ASN A 177 4.02 16.92 -3.69
CA ASN A 177 4.50 15.55 -3.60
C ASN A 177 3.53 14.63 -2.86
N ALA A 178 2.94 15.14 -1.77
CA ALA A 178 1.90 14.42 -1.03
C ALA A 178 0.67 14.19 -1.90
N ARG A 179 0.29 15.21 -2.69
CA ARG A 179 -0.77 15.09 -3.69
C ARG A 179 -0.46 14.01 -4.73
N GLY A 180 0.75 13.98 -5.30
CA GLY A 180 1.14 12.95 -6.26
C GLY A 180 1.03 11.54 -5.70
N TYR A 181 1.49 11.33 -4.46
CA TYR A 181 1.35 10.05 -3.76
C TYR A 181 -0.11 9.61 -3.60
N LEU A 182 -1.00 10.52 -3.15
CA LEU A 182 -2.42 10.25 -2.99
C LEU A 182 -3.13 9.97 -4.33
N GLU A 183 -2.77 10.69 -5.39
CA GLU A 183 -3.28 10.45 -6.74
C GLU A 183 -2.87 9.06 -7.24
N GLY A 184 -1.62 8.64 -6.98
CA GLY A 184 -1.16 7.28 -7.26
C GLY A 184 -1.97 6.20 -6.56
N GLN A 185 -2.30 6.41 -5.27
CA GLN A 185 -3.16 5.50 -4.51
C GLN A 185 -4.58 5.40 -5.10
N ALA A 186 -5.15 6.52 -5.56
CA ALA A 186 -6.44 6.52 -6.24
C ALA A 186 -6.39 5.72 -7.56
N VAL A 187 -5.33 5.91 -8.36
CA VAL A 187 -5.11 5.18 -9.61
C VAL A 187 -4.95 3.67 -9.36
N ALA A 188 -4.33 3.26 -8.27
CA ALA A 188 -4.27 1.86 -7.88
C ALA A 188 -5.67 1.26 -7.64
N GLY A 189 -6.59 2.01 -7.04
CA GLY A 189 -7.99 1.58 -6.86
C GLY A 189 -8.71 1.40 -8.19
N ILE A 190 -8.58 2.39 -9.09
CA ILE A 190 -9.16 2.34 -10.44
C ILE A 190 -8.62 1.14 -11.22
N THR A 191 -7.31 0.93 -11.18
CA THR A 191 -6.63 -0.17 -11.88
C THR A 191 -7.15 -1.53 -11.40
N ALA A 192 -7.33 -1.71 -10.09
CA ALA A 192 -7.91 -2.92 -9.52
C ALA A 192 -9.37 -3.14 -9.93
N ALA A 193 -10.19 -2.08 -9.94
CA ALA A 193 -11.57 -2.18 -10.39
C ALA A 193 -11.67 -2.59 -11.87
N VAL A 194 -10.87 -1.98 -12.75
CA VAL A 194 -10.81 -2.34 -14.18
C VAL A 194 -10.34 -3.79 -14.36
N ALA A 195 -9.28 -4.19 -13.64
CA ALA A 195 -8.77 -5.55 -13.69
C ALA A 195 -9.83 -6.57 -13.25
N ASN A 196 -10.64 -6.23 -12.23
CA ASN A 196 -11.76 -7.07 -11.78
C ASN A 196 -12.84 -7.25 -12.86
N LEU A 197 -13.24 -6.17 -13.54
CA LEU A 197 -14.23 -6.23 -14.62
C LEU A 197 -13.75 -7.11 -15.78
N ILE A 198 -12.47 -6.99 -16.16
CA ILE A 198 -11.85 -7.84 -17.18
C ILE A 198 -11.85 -9.30 -16.72
N THR A 199 -11.49 -9.55 -15.46
CA THR A 199 -11.45 -10.89 -14.89
C THR A 199 -12.82 -11.55 -14.92
N ILE A 200 -13.87 -10.85 -14.49
CA ILE A 200 -15.26 -11.37 -14.50
C ILE A 200 -15.73 -11.68 -15.93
N SER A 201 -15.29 -10.93 -16.94
CA SER A 201 -15.75 -11.10 -18.32
C SER A 201 -14.99 -12.16 -19.12
N VAL A 202 -13.70 -12.37 -18.84
CA VAL A 202 -12.81 -13.22 -19.68
C VAL A 202 -12.41 -14.53 -19.00
N SER A 203 -12.44 -14.61 -17.66
CA SER A 203 -11.70 -15.67 -16.97
C SER A 203 -12.50 -16.97 -16.84
N ALA A 204 -11.95 -18.04 -17.42
CA ALA A 204 -12.45 -19.41 -17.22
C ALA A 204 -11.72 -20.15 -16.09
N ASP A 205 -10.54 -19.69 -15.65
CA ASP A 205 -9.71 -20.33 -14.64
C ASP A 205 -9.37 -19.39 -13.47
N TRP A 206 -9.99 -19.66 -12.32
CA TRP A 206 -9.84 -18.90 -11.07
C TRP A 206 -8.41 -18.92 -10.51
N THR A 207 -7.65 -20.00 -10.75
CA THR A 207 -6.28 -20.15 -10.24
C THR A 207 -5.31 -19.27 -11.01
N ASN A 208 -5.45 -19.23 -12.33
CA ASN A 208 -4.62 -18.40 -13.19
C ASN A 208 -4.89 -16.90 -12.97
N VAL A 209 -6.14 -16.51 -12.71
CA VAL A 209 -6.49 -15.14 -12.31
C VAL A 209 -5.73 -14.70 -11.07
N GLY A 210 -5.82 -15.49 -9.98
CA GLY A 210 -5.11 -15.17 -8.74
C GLY A 210 -3.60 -15.07 -8.94
N PHE A 211 -3.03 -16.02 -9.69
CA PHE A 211 -1.61 -16.01 -10.04
C PHE A 211 -1.19 -14.72 -10.77
N ILE A 212 -1.94 -14.29 -11.79
CA ILE A 212 -1.63 -13.07 -12.55
C ILE A 212 -1.68 -11.83 -11.64
N TYR A 213 -2.72 -11.70 -10.81
CA TYR A 213 -2.84 -10.59 -9.87
C TYR A 213 -1.65 -10.52 -8.90
N PHE A 214 -1.29 -11.63 -8.26
CA PHE A 214 -0.18 -11.62 -7.31
C PHE A 214 1.18 -11.43 -8.02
N LEU A 215 1.33 -11.92 -9.25
CA LEU A 215 2.56 -11.72 -10.03
C LEU A 215 2.75 -10.24 -10.41
N VAL A 216 1.68 -9.57 -10.86
CA VAL A 216 1.72 -8.13 -11.14
C VAL A 216 1.99 -7.35 -9.84
N ALA A 217 1.40 -7.75 -8.72
CA ALA A 217 1.68 -7.16 -7.42
C ALA A 217 3.18 -7.25 -7.05
N VAL A 218 3.82 -8.42 -7.21
CA VAL A 218 5.27 -8.60 -6.97
C VAL A 218 6.11 -7.68 -7.86
N PHE A 219 5.76 -7.55 -9.14
CA PHE A 219 6.45 -6.64 -10.06
C PHE A 219 6.33 -5.18 -9.61
N ILE A 220 5.13 -4.75 -9.24
CA ILE A 220 4.85 -3.39 -8.78
C ILE A 220 5.56 -3.09 -7.45
N ILE A 221 5.59 -4.03 -6.49
CA ILE A 221 6.34 -3.87 -5.23
C ILE A 221 7.84 -3.74 -5.52
N SER A 222 8.36 -4.55 -6.43
CA SER A 222 9.78 -4.52 -6.82
C SER A 222 10.14 -3.18 -7.49
N LEU A 223 9.29 -2.67 -8.38
CA LEU A 223 9.44 -1.34 -8.97
C LEU A 223 9.44 -0.26 -7.88
N THR A 224 8.51 -0.34 -6.93
CA THR A 224 8.40 0.60 -5.81
C THR A 224 9.64 0.59 -4.92
N PHE A 225 10.21 -0.59 -4.67
CA PHE A 225 11.45 -0.75 -3.93
C PHE A 225 12.62 -0.03 -4.63
N ILE A 226 12.74 -0.17 -5.96
CA ILE A 226 13.74 0.53 -6.76
C ILE A 226 13.51 2.04 -6.71
N LEU A 227 12.26 2.51 -6.81
CA LEU A 227 11.94 3.94 -6.72
C LEU A 227 12.32 4.54 -5.37
N PHE A 228 12.13 3.82 -4.26
CA PHE A 228 12.62 4.27 -2.96
C PHE A 228 14.15 4.38 -2.91
N ILE A 229 14.89 3.45 -3.53
CA ILE A 229 16.36 3.56 -3.64
C ILE A 229 16.75 4.81 -4.42
N LEU A 230 16.11 5.06 -5.56
CA LEU A 230 16.38 6.23 -6.39
C LEU A 230 16.08 7.53 -5.64
N LEU A 231 14.97 7.59 -4.90
CA LEU A 231 14.57 8.74 -4.09
C LEU A 231 15.60 9.06 -3.00
N PHE A 232 16.01 8.08 -2.20
CA PHE A 232 16.99 8.33 -1.14
C PHE A 232 18.38 8.68 -1.71
N ARG A 233 18.74 8.13 -2.87
CA ARG A 233 19.98 8.48 -3.56
C ARG A 233 19.96 9.90 -4.13
N SER A 234 18.84 10.35 -4.68
CA SER A 234 18.73 11.72 -5.21
C SER A 234 18.79 12.77 -4.11
N VAL A 235 18.18 12.49 -2.96
CA VAL A 235 18.24 13.37 -1.78
C VAL A 235 19.69 13.50 -1.27
N SER A 236 20.41 12.38 -1.11
CA SER A 236 21.80 12.39 -0.64
C SER A 236 22.77 13.11 -1.59
N LYS A 237 22.47 13.15 -2.90
CA LYS A 237 23.32 13.85 -3.87
C LYS A 237 23.15 15.37 -3.77
N ASN A 238 21.92 15.85 -3.62
CA ASN A 238 21.64 17.28 -3.48
C ASN A 238 22.26 17.88 -2.21
N GLU A 239 22.41 17.10 -1.14
CA GLU A 239 23.06 17.55 0.11
C GLU A 239 24.59 17.70 -0.01
N LYS A 240 25.21 17.08 -1.03
CA LYS A 240 26.67 17.20 -1.30
C LYS A 240 27.03 18.30 -2.29
N ASP A 241 26.03 18.84 -3.00
CA ASP A 241 26.20 19.88 -4.02
C ASP A 241 25.90 21.30 -3.44
N ILE A 242 25.75 21.42 -2.11
CA ILE A 242 25.60 22.66 -1.32
C ILE A 242 26.82 22.80 -0.41
#